data_AF-A0A8B7ZH60-F1
#
_entry.id   AF-A0A8B7ZH60-F1
#
_cell.length_a   1.000
_cell.length_b   1.000
_cell.length_c   1.000
_cell.angle_alpha   90.00
_cell.angle_beta   90.00
_cell.angle_gamma   90.00
#
_symmetry.space_group_name_H-M   'P 1'
#
loop_
_entity.id
_entity.type
_entity.pdbx_description
1 polymer ?
#
loop_
_entity_poly.entity_id
_entity_poly.type
_entity_poly.pdbx_seq_one_letter_code
_entity_poly.pdbx_strand_id
1 'polypeptide(L)'
;MSAKVTKKSRWLEREKVGVLEHAHLRHQRAPRKVGLVSLQSLPNELLTHILSFVPWRWLPNCALVCKAWKGVFSGKTFWHDKCHNCLRIRRFVDGFMAPYVPRDWKKFYFERPCTRNLIKNPSGKDGLSSGWIYPTRSDKWQVEMGDSSTATKPDRLLAVSDGSPHHFVPCEGSCLRYQVIDLLAEGFTPAILDGDQPDVVISEWYTSPPDFFTTFNFKVELLKQEESAAVDNVIESFRYRPMNGPNGTPNEWQEVMTRFYKYGPGLRFIRFSEQTTNSSTPSGTKIAGCVIKLEFRNRVCEWDV
;
A
#
# COMPACT_ATOMS: atom_id res chain seq x y z
N MET A 1 11.75 16.41 91.83
CA MET A 1 12.18 17.53 92.69
C MET A 1 12.10 18.83 91.88
N SER A 2 11.41 19.83 92.45
CA SER A 2 11.43 21.29 92.20
C SER A 2 11.48 21.83 90.76
N ALA A 3 10.40 22.47 90.28
CA ALA A 3 10.04 23.89 90.50
C ALA A 3 10.81 24.83 89.54
N LYS A 4 10.15 25.27 88.45
CA LYS A 4 9.53 26.60 88.25
C LYS A 4 10.51 27.80 88.24
N VAL A 5 10.56 28.42 87.05
CA VAL A 5 10.44 29.86 86.78
C VAL A 5 11.53 30.79 87.33
N THR A 6 12.19 31.56 86.46
CA THR A 6 12.22 33.05 86.50
C THR A 6 13.01 33.62 85.32
N LYS A 7 12.36 34.47 84.51
CA LYS A 7 12.52 35.94 84.38
C LYS A 7 13.82 36.39 83.71
N LYS A 8 13.77 36.91 82.47
CA LYS A 8 13.43 38.30 82.05
C LYS A 8 14.55 39.28 82.41
N SER A 9 15.15 39.91 81.38
CA SER A 9 15.67 41.31 81.30
C SER A 9 17.02 41.35 80.58
N ARG A 10 17.45 42.37 79.85
CA ARG A 10 16.90 43.65 79.35
C ARG A 10 18.10 44.31 78.62
N TRP A 11 17.88 44.90 77.42
CA TRP A 11 18.43 46.20 76.97
C TRP A 11 19.98 46.25 76.78
N LEU A 12 20.69 47.05 75.99
CA LEU A 12 20.64 48.16 75.01
C LEU A 12 22.05 48.06 74.32
N GLU A 13 22.40 48.53 73.13
CA GLU A 13 22.50 49.91 72.64
C GLU A 13 23.30 49.80 71.31
N ARG A 14 22.77 50.24 70.16
CA ARG A 14 23.18 51.42 69.35
C ARG A 14 24.67 51.51 68.94
N GLU A 15 24.89 51.61 67.62
CA GLU A 15 25.49 52.75 66.88
C GLU A 15 25.48 52.45 65.36
N LYS A 16 24.78 53.23 64.50
CA LYS A 16 25.19 54.45 63.75
C LYS A 16 26.33 54.18 62.72
N VAL A 17 26.40 54.68 61.48
CA VAL A 17 25.64 55.60 60.60
C VAL A 17 26.27 55.51 59.18
N GLY A 18 25.47 55.71 58.12
CA GLY A 18 25.87 56.30 56.83
C GLY A 18 26.29 55.32 55.72
N VAL A 19 26.06 55.52 54.42
CA VAL A 19 25.46 56.57 53.56
C VAL A 19 25.12 55.88 52.21
N LEU A 20 24.02 56.31 51.57
CA LEU A 20 23.58 56.27 50.14
C LEU A 20 24.24 55.23 49.19
N GLU A 21 23.54 54.50 48.31
CA GLU A 21 22.79 55.02 47.16
C GLU A 21 22.21 53.85 46.31
N HIS A 22 21.29 54.19 45.41
CA HIS A 22 20.78 53.42 44.27
C HIS A 22 19.64 52.39 44.43
N ALA A 23 18.47 52.87 43.98
CA ALA A 23 17.29 52.11 43.61
C ALA A 23 17.58 50.94 42.65
N HIS A 24 17.03 49.78 42.96
CA HIS A 24 16.63 48.78 41.95
C HIS A 24 15.34 48.11 42.42
N LEU A 25 14.21 48.66 41.98
CA LEU A 25 12.92 47.97 41.94
C LEU A 25 13.12 46.69 41.12
N ARG A 26 13.25 45.56 41.81
CA ARG A 26 13.14 44.23 41.19
C ARG A 26 11.69 44.05 40.74
N HIS A 27 11.41 44.44 39.50
CA HIS A 27 10.31 43.87 38.75
C HIS A 27 10.55 42.37 38.64
N GLN A 28 9.96 41.58 39.53
CA GLN A 28 9.75 40.16 39.29
C GLN A 28 8.82 40.05 38.08
N ARG A 29 9.38 39.84 36.89
CA ARG A 29 8.60 39.41 35.74
C ARG A 29 7.99 38.06 36.09
N ALA A 30 6.67 38.03 36.16
CA ALA A 30 5.90 36.79 36.22
C ALA A 30 6.38 35.85 35.09
N PRO A 31 6.41 34.53 35.32
CA PRO A 31 6.73 33.59 34.26
C PRO A 31 5.77 33.82 33.10
N ARG A 32 6.30 34.05 31.90
CA ARG A 32 5.49 34.10 30.67
C ARG A 32 4.69 32.81 30.64
N LYS A 33 3.38 32.88 30.79
CA LYS A 33 2.48 31.78 30.42
C LYS A 33 2.80 31.46 28.97
N VAL A 34 3.51 30.37 28.71
CA VAL A 34 3.53 29.78 27.38
C VAL A 34 2.08 29.34 27.17
N GLY A 35 1.31 30.18 26.48
CA GLY A 35 -0.08 29.86 26.18
C GLY A 35 -0.08 28.53 25.44
N LEU A 36 -0.80 27.54 25.98
CA LEU A 36 -1.04 26.30 25.25
C LEU A 36 -1.73 26.71 23.94
N VAL A 37 -1.03 26.59 22.81
CA VAL A 37 -1.63 26.85 21.51
C VAL A 37 -2.63 25.72 21.29
N SER A 38 -3.92 26.05 21.34
CA SER A 38 -4.97 25.10 21.02
C SER A 38 -4.87 24.73 19.54
N LEU A 39 -4.97 23.45 19.20
CA LEU A 39 -5.09 22.99 17.81
C LEU A 39 -6.21 23.71 17.03
N GLN A 40 -7.23 24.19 17.74
CA GLN A 40 -8.35 24.95 17.18
C GLN A 40 -7.98 26.39 16.78
N SER A 41 -6.87 26.91 17.31
CA SER A 41 -6.35 28.25 17.00
C SER A 41 -5.28 28.25 15.90
N LEU A 42 -4.91 27.07 15.39
CA LEU A 42 -3.95 26.96 14.30
C LEU A 42 -4.59 27.39 12.96
N PRO A 43 -3.81 28.00 12.06
CA PRO A 43 -4.21 28.20 10.67
C PRO A 43 -4.61 26.88 9.99
N ASN A 44 -5.51 26.97 9.00
CA ASN A 44 -6.02 25.81 8.29
C ASN A 44 -4.93 25.02 7.58
N GLU A 45 -3.83 25.66 7.18
CA GLU A 45 -2.69 25.04 6.51
C GLU A 45 -1.96 24.08 7.47
N LEU A 46 -1.66 24.53 8.69
CA LEU A 46 -1.04 23.67 9.72
C LEU A 46 -1.99 22.57 10.17
N LEU A 47 -3.28 22.89 10.29
CA LEU A 47 -4.30 21.91 10.63
C LEU A 47 -4.41 20.84 9.53
N THR A 48 -4.36 21.24 8.25
CA THR A 48 -4.35 20.35 7.09
C THR A 48 -3.17 19.39 7.15
N HIS A 49 -1.96 19.93 7.35
CA HIS A 49 -0.75 19.14 7.47
C HIS A 49 -0.85 18.13 8.62
N ILE A 50 -1.21 18.57 9.83
CA ILE A 50 -1.31 17.69 11.01
C ILE A 50 -2.35 16.58 10.78
N LEU A 51 -3.55 16.94 10.34
CA LEU A 51 -4.64 15.97 10.15
C LEU A 51 -4.37 15.00 8.99
N SER A 52 -3.53 15.39 8.02
CA SER A 52 -3.12 14.50 6.94
C SER A 52 -2.32 13.27 7.41
N PHE A 53 -1.81 13.26 8.65
CA PHE A 53 -1.19 12.08 9.26
C PHE A 53 -2.20 11.12 9.91
N VAL A 54 -3.43 11.55 10.18
CA VAL A 54 -4.44 10.75 10.90
C VAL A 54 -5.03 9.65 10.00
N PRO A 55 -4.93 8.34 10.31
CA PRO A 55 -5.41 7.29 9.40
C PRO A 55 -6.87 7.52 8.96
N TRP A 56 -7.19 7.21 7.69
CA TRP A 56 -8.49 7.59 7.10
C TRP A 56 -9.71 7.11 7.90
N ARG A 57 -9.58 5.96 8.57
CA ARG A 57 -10.62 5.35 9.41
C ARG A 57 -11.05 6.26 10.57
N TRP A 58 -10.17 7.15 11.02
CA TRP A 58 -10.42 8.08 12.12
C TRP A 58 -10.89 9.47 11.66
N LEU A 59 -10.82 9.78 10.37
CA LEU A 59 -11.24 11.09 9.85
C LEU A 59 -12.71 11.43 10.14
N PRO A 60 -13.67 10.48 10.08
CA PRO A 60 -15.04 10.77 10.48
C PRO A 60 -15.13 11.28 11.93
N ASN A 61 -14.37 10.68 12.85
CA ASN A 61 -14.34 11.09 14.25
C ASN A 61 -13.71 12.48 14.40
N CYS A 62 -12.62 12.74 13.68
CA CYS A 62 -11.99 14.06 13.65
C CYS A 62 -12.94 15.14 13.08
N ALA A 63 -13.82 14.78 12.14
CA ALA A 63 -14.76 15.73 11.53
C ALA A 63 -15.86 16.19 12.52
N LEU A 64 -16.04 15.44 13.61
CA LEU A 64 -16.99 15.78 14.68
C LEU A 64 -16.39 16.70 15.75
N VAL A 65 -15.06 16.90 15.76
CA VAL A 65 -14.38 17.73 16.77
C VAL A 65 -14.84 19.19 16.69
N CYS A 66 -14.78 19.79 15.50
CA CYS A 66 -15.29 21.14 15.28
C CYS A 66 -15.53 21.43 13.79
N LYS A 67 -16.22 22.55 13.51
CA LYS A 67 -16.52 23.00 12.14
C LYS A 67 -15.25 23.26 11.30
N ALA A 68 -14.17 23.75 11.90
CA ALA A 68 -12.91 24.01 11.19
C ALA A 68 -12.29 22.71 10.68
N TRP A 69 -12.24 21.67 11.51
CA TRP A 69 -11.70 20.35 11.11
C TRP A 69 -12.55 19.71 10.01
N LYS A 70 -13.88 19.78 10.14
CA LYS A 70 -14.80 19.35 9.09
C LYS A 70 -14.55 20.10 7.78
N GLY A 71 -14.32 21.41 7.84
CA GLY A 71 -14.00 22.25 6.69
C GLY A 71 -12.70 21.85 5.99
N VAL A 72 -11.66 21.52 6.77
CA VAL A 72 -10.38 21.01 6.23
C VAL A 72 -10.60 19.73 5.41
N PHE A 73 -11.41 18.77 5.90
CA PHE A 73 -11.69 17.53 5.17
C PHE A 73 -12.53 17.71 3.90
N SER A 74 -13.20 18.85 3.74
CA SER A 74 -13.89 19.22 2.51
C SER A 74 -12.96 19.86 1.48
N GLY A 75 -11.77 20.32 1.89
CA GLY A 75 -10.80 20.97 1.02
C GLY A 75 -9.98 19.99 0.17
N LYS A 76 -9.64 20.40 -1.06
CA LYS A 76 -8.79 19.61 -1.97
C LYS A 76 -7.35 19.46 -1.45
N THR A 77 -6.82 20.51 -0.82
CA THR A 77 -5.46 20.56 -0.24
C THR A 77 -5.28 19.49 0.83
N PHE A 78 -6.30 19.22 1.64
CA PHE A 78 -6.24 18.14 2.61
C PHE A 78 -6.04 16.78 1.94
N TRP A 79 -6.83 16.45 0.93
CA TRP A 79 -6.72 15.16 0.27
C TRP A 79 -5.44 15.03 -0.57
N HIS A 80 -4.94 16.14 -1.11
CA HIS A 80 -3.61 16.23 -1.69
C HIS A 80 -2.53 15.85 -0.66
N ASP A 81 -2.48 16.57 0.47
CA ASP A 81 -1.51 16.30 1.54
C ASP A 81 -1.72 14.91 2.15
N LYS A 82 -2.96 14.42 2.20
CA LYS A 82 -3.30 13.07 2.64
C LYS A 82 -2.70 12.02 1.72
N CYS A 83 -2.78 12.22 0.40
CA CYS A 83 -2.15 11.33 -0.58
C CYS A 83 -0.62 11.35 -0.44
N HIS A 84 -0.02 12.53 -0.28
CA HIS A 84 1.41 12.66 0.02
C HIS A 84 1.81 11.94 1.32
N ASN A 85 1.07 12.13 2.41
CA ASN A 85 1.48 11.72 3.76
C ASN A 85 1.06 10.30 4.16
N CYS A 86 -0.08 9.79 3.67
CA CYS A 86 -0.44 8.37 3.90
C CYS A 86 0.48 7.40 3.15
N LEU A 87 1.17 7.87 2.11
CA LEU A 87 2.15 7.12 1.35
C LEU A 87 3.56 7.55 1.78
N ARG A 88 3.96 7.28 3.05
CA ARG A 88 5.30 7.57 3.63
C ARG A 88 6.52 7.03 2.83
N ILE A 89 6.31 6.51 1.62
CA ILE A 89 7.30 6.16 0.59
C ILE A 89 7.32 7.18 -0.58
N ARG A 90 6.77 8.40 -0.44
CA ARG A 90 6.89 9.49 -1.44
C ARG A 90 6.63 9.05 -2.90
N ARG A 91 5.47 8.41 -3.16
CA ARG A 91 5.01 8.12 -4.53
C ARG A 91 4.07 9.18 -5.10
N PHE A 92 3.78 10.23 -4.34
CA PHE A 92 3.25 11.45 -4.90
C PHE A 92 4.38 12.49 -4.85
N VAL A 93 5.00 12.70 -6.00
CA VAL A 93 6.06 13.69 -6.19
C VAL A 93 5.47 14.73 -7.12
N ASP A 94 5.25 15.94 -6.61
CA ASP A 94 4.72 17.09 -7.37
C ASP A 94 5.44 17.30 -8.72
N GLY A 95 6.72 16.91 -8.82
CA GLY A 95 7.52 16.98 -10.05
C GLY A 95 7.30 15.87 -11.08
N PHE A 96 6.70 14.74 -10.72
CA PHE A 96 6.39 13.64 -11.66
C PHE A 96 4.96 13.73 -12.19
N MET A 97 4.04 14.18 -11.33
CA MET A 97 2.62 14.31 -11.68
C MET A 97 2.28 15.64 -12.38
N ALA A 98 3.22 16.58 -12.56
CA ALA A 98 2.99 17.79 -13.36
C ALA A 98 3.19 17.48 -14.86
N PRO A 99 2.18 17.69 -15.73
CA PRO A 99 1.03 18.61 -15.60
C PRO A 99 -0.34 18.00 -15.22
N TYR A 100 -0.40 16.76 -14.75
CA TYR A 100 -1.63 15.96 -14.63
C TYR A 100 -2.09 15.72 -13.18
N VAL A 101 -2.34 16.84 -12.49
CA VAL A 101 -2.95 16.92 -11.15
C VAL A 101 -4.34 16.25 -11.15
N PRO A 102 -4.60 15.19 -10.35
CA PRO A 102 -5.92 14.63 -10.14
C PRO A 102 -6.98 15.70 -9.89
N ARG A 103 -8.10 15.65 -10.63
CA ARG A 103 -9.22 16.58 -10.45
C ARG A 103 -9.93 16.42 -9.10
N ASP A 104 -9.92 15.17 -8.59
CA ASP A 104 -10.49 14.78 -7.30
C ASP A 104 -9.50 13.93 -6.49
N TRP A 105 -8.79 14.60 -5.59
CA TRP A 105 -7.83 14.02 -4.66
C TRP A 105 -8.44 13.02 -3.69
N LYS A 106 -9.70 13.23 -3.29
CA LYS A 106 -10.38 12.35 -2.35
C LYS A 106 -10.66 11.02 -3.01
N LYS A 107 -11.19 11.05 -4.24
CA LYS A 107 -11.41 9.84 -5.05
C LYS A 107 -10.09 9.09 -5.28
N PHE A 108 -9.05 9.81 -5.72
CA PHE A 108 -7.71 9.25 -5.96
C PHE A 108 -7.13 8.55 -4.73
N TYR A 109 -7.28 9.16 -3.54
CA TYR A 109 -6.86 8.56 -2.27
C TYR A 109 -7.52 7.19 -2.00
N PHE A 110 -8.83 7.10 -2.20
CA PHE A 110 -9.59 5.88 -1.90
C PHE A 110 -9.40 4.79 -2.96
N GLU A 111 -9.15 5.16 -4.22
CA GLU A 111 -8.91 4.21 -5.30
C GLU A 111 -7.54 3.52 -5.22
N ARG A 112 -6.59 4.09 -4.46
CA ARG A 112 -5.25 3.50 -4.20
C ARG A 112 -4.57 2.90 -5.44
N PRO A 113 -4.51 3.61 -6.58
CA PRO A 113 -4.11 3.03 -7.86
C PRO A 113 -2.75 2.30 -7.78
N CYS A 114 -1.81 2.80 -6.99
CA CYS A 114 -0.42 2.33 -6.99
C CYS A 114 -0.07 1.28 -5.92
N THR A 115 -1.05 0.71 -5.21
CA THR A 115 -0.78 -0.22 -4.09
C THR A 115 -1.74 -1.40 -3.99
N ARG A 116 -2.83 -1.40 -4.75
CA ARG A 116 -3.80 -2.50 -4.74
C ARG A 116 -3.48 -3.53 -5.81
N ASN A 117 -3.85 -4.77 -5.51
CA ASN A 117 -3.85 -5.83 -6.52
C ASN A 117 -4.96 -5.53 -7.55
N LEU A 118 -4.60 -5.60 -8.83
CA LEU A 118 -5.50 -5.39 -9.96
C LEU A 118 -6.16 -6.70 -10.40
N ILE A 119 -5.59 -7.85 -10.04
CA ILE A 119 -6.20 -9.16 -10.29
C ILE A 119 -7.43 -9.33 -9.39
N LYS A 120 -8.55 -9.69 -10.00
CA LYS A 120 -9.76 -10.08 -9.26
C LYS A 120 -9.67 -11.54 -8.89
N ASN A 121 -10.18 -11.90 -7.71
CA ASN A 121 -10.26 -13.30 -7.25
C ASN A 121 -8.93 -14.09 -7.44
N PRO A 122 -7.80 -13.59 -6.91
CA PRO A 122 -6.46 -14.13 -7.19
C PRO A 122 -6.24 -15.55 -6.66
N SER A 123 -7.07 -15.99 -5.71
CA SER A 123 -6.94 -17.29 -5.04
C SER A 123 -8.22 -18.12 -5.08
N GLY A 124 -9.24 -17.71 -5.82
CA GLY A 124 -10.46 -18.50 -6.02
C GLY A 124 -11.51 -18.40 -4.91
N LYS A 125 -11.30 -17.51 -3.93
CA LYS A 125 -12.23 -17.30 -2.80
C LYS A 125 -13.67 -17.05 -3.24
N ASP A 126 -13.86 -16.37 -4.38
CA ASP A 126 -15.17 -16.02 -4.91
C ASP A 126 -15.70 -17.07 -5.93
N GLY A 127 -15.13 -18.27 -5.92
CA GLY A 127 -15.45 -19.35 -6.87
C GLY A 127 -14.87 -19.12 -8.27
N LEU A 128 -15.34 -19.87 -9.27
CA LEU A 128 -14.83 -19.79 -10.65
C LEU A 128 -15.52 -18.72 -11.48
N SER A 129 -16.70 -18.25 -11.10
CA SER A 129 -17.50 -17.30 -11.87
C SER A 129 -17.07 -15.83 -11.73
N SER A 130 -16.05 -15.55 -10.90
CA SER A 130 -15.62 -14.19 -10.59
C SER A 130 -14.24 -13.89 -11.17
N GLY A 131 -14.17 -12.86 -12.03
CA GLY A 131 -12.94 -12.23 -12.52
C GLY A 131 -12.27 -12.91 -13.70
N TRP A 132 -12.18 -14.24 -13.72
CA TRP A 132 -11.41 -14.99 -14.72
C TRP A 132 -12.23 -15.36 -15.95
N ILE A 133 -11.57 -15.32 -17.11
CA ILE A 133 -12.10 -15.86 -18.37
C ILE A 133 -11.45 -17.22 -18.63
N TYR A 134 -12.28 -18.20 -19.00
CA TYR A 134 -11.87 -19.58 -19.30
C TYR A 134 -12.19 -19.90 -20.77
N PRO A 135 -11.21 -19.84 -21.67
CA PRO A 135 -11.41 -20.17 -23.09
C PRO A 135 -11.66 -21.66 -23.29
N THR A 136 -11.05 -22.48 -22.44
CA THR A 136 -11.42 -23.88 -22.24
C THR A 136 -12.62 -23.95 -21.30
N ARG A 137 -13.37 -25.07 -21.31
CA ARG A 137 -14.49 -25.27 -20.38
C ARG A 137 -14.04 -25.02 -18.93
N SER A 138 -14.79 -24.18 -18.20
CA SER A 138 -14.47 -23.75 -16.82
C SER A 138 -14.64 -24.88 -15.80
N ASP A 139 -15.39 -25.94 -16.12
CA ASP A 139 -15.51 -27.17 -15.33
C ASP A 139 -14.18 -27.95 -15.21
N LYS A 140 -13.18 -27.56 -16.00
CA LYS A 140 -11.80 -28.02 -15.84
C LYS A 140 -11.03 -27.28 -14.76
N TRP A 141 -11.65 -26.38 -14.01
CA TRP A 141 -11.04 -25.75 -12.85
C TRP A 141 -11.85 -26.10 -11.62
N GLN A 142 -11.15 -26.19 -10.49
CA GLN A 142 -11.74 -26.35 -9.17
C GLN A 142 -11.09 -25.33 -8.23
N VAL A 143 -11.80 -25.00 -7.15
CA VAL A 143 -11.27 -24.22 -6.04
C VAL A 143 -11.29 -25.10 -4.81
N GLU A 144 -10.14 -25.29 -4.20
CA GLU A 144 -9.97 -26.04 -2.96
C GLU A 144 -9.55 -25.10 -1.83
N MET A 145 -9.89 -25.47 -0.60
CA MET A 145 -9.31 -24.88 0.61
C MET A 145 -8.19 -25.81 1.09
N GLY A 146 -7.07 -25.23 1.53
CA GLY A 146 -5.94 -26.03 2.03
C GLY A 146 -6.38 -27.09 3.05
N ASP A 147 -6.13 -28.34 2.71
CA ASP A 147 -6.29 -29.52 3.56
C ASP A 147 -4.90 -30.02 4.02
N SER A 148 -4.86 -31.12 4.78
CA SER A 148 -3.60 -31.72 5.24
C SER A 148 -2.72 -32.32 4.13
N SER A 149 -3.23 -32.46 2.91
CA SER A 149 -2.50 -33.02 1.76
C SER A 149 -1.78 -31.94 0.92
N THR A 150 -2.11 -30.67 1.15
CA THR A 150 -1.53 -29.53 0.45
C THR A 150 -0.34 -28.96 1.22
N ALA A 151 0.72 -28.58 0.49
CA ALA A 151 1.82 -27.80 1.07
C ALA A 151 1.27 -26.60 1.84
N THR A 152 1.75 -26.38 3.05
CA THR A 152 1.30 -25.24 3.86
C THR A 152 1.66 -23.94 3.14
N LYS A 153 0.67 -23.05 2.99
CA LYS A 153 0.91 -21.75 2.36
C LYS A 153 1.85 -20.91 3.21
N PRO A 154 2.92 -20.34 2.63
CA PRO A 154 3.81 -19.41 3.34
C PRO A 154 3.05 -18.15 3.79
N ASP A 155 3.50 -17.52 4.87
CA ASP A 155 2.91 -16.28 5.40
C ASP A 155 2.78 -15.18 4.35
N ARG A 156 3.76 -15.09 3.44
CA ARG A 156 3.73 -14.12 2.34
C ARG A 156 2.59 -14.37 1.35
N LEU A 157 2.32 -15.63 1.01
CA LEU A 157 1.19 -16.01 0.16
C LEU A 157 -0.16 -15.71 0.85
N LEU A 158 -0.24 -16.00 2.15
CA LEU A 158 -1.42 -15.64 2.95
C LEU A 158 -1.60 -14.11 3.02
N ALA A 159 -0.53 -13.35 3.19
CA ALA A 159 -0.58 -11.89 3.25
C ALA A 159 -1.09 -11.25 1.95
N VAL A 160 -0.66 -11.74 0.77
CA VAL A 160 -1.15 -11.23 -0.52
C VAL A 160 -2.54 -11.73 -0.89
N SER A 161 -3.02 -12.78 -0.21
CA SER A 161 -4.35 -13.37 -0.41
C SER A 161 -5.37 -12.97 0.66
N ASP A 162 -5.10 -11.94 1.47
CA ASP A 162 -5.92 -11.52 2.62
C ASP A 162 -6.28 -12.69 3.56
N GLY A 163 -5.32 -13.58 3.81
CA GLY A 163 -5.48 -14.77 4.65
C GLY A 163 -6.29 -15.90 4.00
N SER A 164 -6.62 -15.82 2.71
CA SER A 164 -7.45 -16.83 2.05
C SER A 164 -6.76 -18.19 1.95
N PRO A 165 -7.40 -19.28 2.44
CA PRO A 165 -6.89 -20.63 2.29
C PRO A 165 -7.12 -21.19 0.88
N HIS A 166 -7.93 -20.51 0.06
CA HIS A 166 -8.38 -20.99 -1.25
C HIS A 166 -7.25 -21.02 -2.27
N HIS A 167 -7.27 -21.98 -3.17
CA HIS A 167 -6.38 -22.04 -4.32
C HIS A 167 -7.09 -22.71 -5.49
N PHE A 168 -6.60 -22.48 -6.70
CA PHE A 168 -7.12 -23.10 -7.90
C PHE A 168 -6.42 -24.40 -8.19
N VAL A 169 -7.19 -25.39 -8.63
CA VAL A 169 -6.73 -26.70 -9.07
C VAL A 169 -7.28 -26.96 -10.48
N PRO A 170 -6.42 -27.04 -11.50
CA PRO A 170 -6.83 -27.43 -12.84
C PRO A 170 -7.06 -28.94 -12.91
N CYS A 171 -8.09 -29.33 -13.65
CA CYS A 171 -8.40 -30.72 -13.98
C CYS A 171 -7.41 -31.29 -15.01
N GLU A 172 -7.65 -32.55 -15.41
CA GLU A 172 -6.80 -33.28 -16.34
C GLU A 172 -6.77 -32.64 -17.74
N GLY A 173 -5.60 -32.70 -18.36
CA GLY A 173 -5.30 -32.14 -19.67
C GLY A 173 -4.91 -30.67 -19.59
N SER A 174 -5.01 -29.98 -20.74
CA SER A 174 -4.68 -28.56 -20.81
C SER A 174 -5.82 -27.69 -20.31
N CYS A 175 -5.49 -26.78 -19.41
CA CYS A 175 -6.39 -25.77 -18.86
C CYS A 175 -5.80 -24.38 -19.10
N LEU A 176 -6.62 -23.43 -19.52
CA LEU A 176 -6.23 -22.04 -19.75
C LEU A 176 -7.23 -21.13 -19.04
N ARG A 177 -6.71 -20.08 -18.43
CA ARG A 177 -7.50 -18.94 -17.97
C ARG A 177 -6.74 -17.64 -18.13
N TYR A 178 -7.46 -16.53 -18.15
CA TYR A 178 -6.82 -15.20 -18.19
C TYR A 178 -7.69 -14.10 -17.58
N GLN A 179 -7.05 -12.97 -17.29
CA GLN A 179 -7.70 -11.68 -17.01
C GLN A 179 -7.12 -10.62 -17.94
N VAL A 180 -7.97 -9.68 -18.35
CA VAL A 180 -7.56 -8.46 -19.04
C VAL A 180 -7.92 -7.29 -18.13
N ILE A 181 -6.91 -6.50 -17.77
CA ILE A 181 -7.04 -5.38 -16.86
C ILE A 181 -7.05 -4.10 -17.69
N ASP A 182 -8.16 -3.36 -17.67
CA ASP A 182 -8.25 -2.01 -18.22
C ASP A 182 -7.70 -1.02 -17.18
N LEU A 183 -6.53 -0.45 -17.43
CA LEU A 183 -5.88 0.46 -16.51
C LEU A 183 -6.63 1.80 -16.40
N LEU A 184 -7.31 2.26 -17.45
CA LEU A 184 -8.09 3.48 -17.37
C LEU A 184 -9.33 3.28 -16.49
N ALA A 185 -10.00 2.14 -16.63
CA ALA A 185 -11.11 1.76 -15.76
C ALA A 185 -10.68 1.55 -14.30
N GLU A 186 -9.46 1.09 -14.06
CA GLU A 186 -8.88 0.93 -12.71
C GLU A 186 -8.36 2.26 -12.10
N GLY A 187 -8.51 3.39 -12.81
CA GLY A 187 -8.26 4.73 -12.30
C GLY A 187 -6.90 5.33 -12.70
N PHE A 188 -6.14 4.67 -13.55
CA PHE A 188 -4.90 5.23 -14.10
C PHE A 188 -5.19 6.19 -15.26
N THR A 189 -4.29 7.15 -15.49
CA THR A 189 -4.41 8.11 -16.58
C THR A 189 -3.34 7.86 -17.64
N PRO A 190 -3.60 8.19 -18.93
CA PRO A 190 -2.58 8.14 -19.98
C PRO A 190 -1.28 8.83 -19.59
N ALA A 191 -1.38 9.98 -18.93
CA ALA A 191 -0.26 10.74 -18.42
C ALA A 191 0.68 9.93 -17.51
N ILE A 192 0.12 9.26 -16.49
CA ILE A 192 0.90 8.42 -15.59
C ILE A 192 1.53 7.25 -16.36
N LEU A 193 0.73 6.59 -17.21
CA LEU A 193 1.14 5.37 -17.89
C LEU A 193 2.21 5.64 -18.95
N ASP A 194 2.13 6.76 -19.65
CA ASP A 194 3.00 7.12 -20.77
C ASP A 194 4.23 7.94 -20.32
N GLY A 195 4.03 8.85 -19.37
CA GLY A 195 5.07 9.76 -18.86
C GLY A 195 5.87 9.15 -17.72
N ASP A 196 5.21 8.80 -16.62
CA ASP A 196 5.88 8.31 -15.41
C ASP A 196 6.35 6.86 -15.54
N GLN A 197 5.61 6.06 -16.31
CA GLN A 197 5.85 4.65 -16.57
C GLN A 197 6.15 3.85 -15.28
N PRO A 198 5.22 3.83 -14.30
CA PRO A 198 5.42 3.12 -13.05
C PRO A 198 5.67 1.63 -13.30
N ASP A 199 6.58 1.01 -12.55
CA ASP A 199 6.92 -0.41 -12.73
C ASP A 199 5.65 -1.27 -12.60
N VAL A 200 5.39 -2.13 -13.57
CA VAL A 200 4.33 -3.12 -13.48
C VAL A 200 4.92 -4.34 -12.78
N VAL A 201 4.51 -4.60 -11.55
CA VAL A 201 5.00 -5.71 -10.73
C VAL A 201 4.00 -6.86 -10.79
N ILE A 202 4.51 -8.04 -11.10
CA ILE A 202 3.73 -9.28 -11.18
C ILE A 202 4.34 -10.31 -10.23
N SER A 203 3.48 -10.99 -9.47
CA SER A 203 3.87 -12.21 -8.74
C SER A 203 2.78 -13.25 -8.81
N GLU A 204 3.15 -14.51 -8.91
CA GLU A 204 2.24 -15.66 -8.87
C GLU A 204 2.83 -16.75 -7.99
N TRP A 205 1.99 -17.46 -7.25
CA TRP A 205 2.42 -18.63 -6.50
C TRP A 205 1.82 -19.90 -7.07
N TYR A 206 2.67 -20.92 -7.16
CA TYR A 206 2.23 -22.25 -7.54
C TYR A 206 2.96 -23.32 -6.74
N THR A 207 2.37 -24.51 -6.70
CA THR A 207 3.04 -25.73 -6.24
C THR A 207 2.59 -26.87 -7.12
N SER A 208 3.49 -27.82 -7.39
CA SER A 208 3.19 -28.99 -8.20
C SER A 208 3.62 -30.24 -7.45
N PRO A 209 2.79 -31.29 -7.41
CA PRO A 209 3.17 -32.56 -6.81
C PRO A 209 4.37 -33.19 -7.53
N PRO A 210 5.32 -33.80 -6.80
CA PRO A 210 6.56 -34.32 -7.36
C PRO A 210 6.35 -35.53 -8.28
N ASP A 211 5.30 -36.32 -8.05
CA ASP A 211 5.09 -37.61 -8.72
C ASP A 211 4.32 -37.52 -10.04
N PHE A 212 3.94 -36.31 -10.47
CA PHE A 212 3.08 -36.11 -11.65
C PHE A 212 3.73 -35.20 -12.68
N PHE A 213 3.64 -35.61 -13.96
CA PHE A 213 3.98 -34.74 -15.08
C PHE A 213 2.92 -33.64 -15.18
N THR A 214 3.23 -32.52 -14.56
CA THR A 214 2.46 -31.28 -14.65
C THR A 214 3.33 -30.23 -15.31
N THR A 215 2.69 -29.27 -15.97
CA THR A 215 3.38 -28.05 -16.40
C THR A 215 2.57 -26.85 -15.93
N PHE A 216 3.28 -25.81 -15.53
CA PHE A 216 2.69 -24.52 -15.21
C PHE A 216 3.45 -23.46 -15.97
N ASN A 217 2.72 -22.61 -16.68
CA ASN A 217 3.30 -21.44 -17.32
C ASN A 217 2.31 -20.29 -17.28
N PHE A 218 2.85 -19.08 -17.19
CA PHE A 218 2.04 -17.88 -17.32
C PHE A 218 2.71 -16.89 -18.27
N LYS A 219 1.90 -16.03 -18.87
CA LYS A 219 2.32 -14.96 -19.75
C LYS A 219 1.64 -13.66 -19.34
N VAL A 220 2.43 -12.61 -19.25
CA VAL A 220 1.97 -11.23 -19.04
C VAL A 220 2.25 -10.43 -20.31
N GLU A 221 1.28 -9.65 -20.77
CA GLU A 221 1.42 -8.77 -21.93
C GLU A 221 0.97 -7.35 -21.56
N LEU A 222 1.83 -6.39 -21.86
CA LEU A 222 1.53 -4.97 -21.81
C LEU A 222 0.98 -4.55 -23.17
N LEU A 223 -0.25 -4.02 -23.21
CA LEU A 223 -0.99 -3.80 -24.44
C LEU A 223 -1.47 -2.34 -24.58
N LYS A 224 -1.53 -1.84 -25.83
CA LYS A 224 -2.07 -0.51 -26.16
C LYS A 224 -3.59 -0.49 -26.27
N GLN A 225 -4.17 -1.59 -26.70
CA GLN A 225 -5.58 -1.86 -26.91
C GLN A 225 -5.92 -3.23 -26.31
N GLU A 226 -7.20 -3.49 -26.03
CA GLU A 226 -7.63 -4.73 -25.37
C GLU A 226 -7.24 -6.00 -26.14
N GLU A 227 -7.23 -5.92 -27.47
CA GLU A 227 -7.09 -7.08 -28.35
C GLU A 227 -5.62 -7.51 -28.57
N SER A 228 -5.25 -8.66 -28.02
CA SER A 228 -3.86 -9.16 -28.07
C SER A 228 -3.37 -9.65 -29.44
N ALA A 229 -4.22 -9.74 -30.47
CA ALA A 229 -3.91 -10.44 -31.72
C ALA A 229 -2.99 -9.66 -32.68
N ALA A 230 -2.94 -8.33 -32.58
CA ALA A 230 -2.09 -7.50 -33.42
C ALA A 230 -0.67 -7.39 -32.85
N VAL A 231 0.36 -7.67 -33.67
CA VAL A 231 1.77 -7.60 -33.26
C VAL A 231 2.14 -6.21 -32.75
N ASP A 232 1.64 -5.15 -33.41
CA ASP A 232 1.92 -3.75 -33.03
C ASP A 232 1.22 -3.30 -31.74
N ASN A 233 0.33 -4.13 -31.19
CA ASN A 233 -0.39 -3.85 -29.96
C ASN A 233 0.40 -4.24 -28.70
N VAL A 234 1.29 -5.23 -28.80
CA VAL A 234 2.09 -5.70 -27.66
C VAL A 234 3.28 -4.76 -27.47
N ILE A 235 3.33 -4.08 -26.34
CA ILE A 235 4.45 -3.21 -25.94
C ILE A 235 5.61 -4.08 -25.47
N GLU A 236 5.32 -4.99 -24.55
CA GLU A 236 6.29 -5.89 -23.96
C GLU A 236 5.55 -7.13 -23.45
N SER A 237 6.23 -8.28 -23.44
CA SER A 237 5.67 -9.50 -22.88
C SER A 237 6.70 -10.28 -22.09
N PHE A 238 6.24 -10.93 -21.04
CA PHE A 238 7.01 -11.84 -20.23
C PHE A 238 6.32 -13.20 -20.25
N ARG A 239 7.11 -14.26 -20.33
CA ARG A 239 6.60 -15.63 -20.24
C ARG A 239 7.45 -16.44 -19.27
N TYR A 240 6.81 -16.93 -18.23
CA TYR A 240 7.39 -17.92 -17.33
C TYR A 240 7.11 -19.33 -17.86
N ARG A 241 8.15 -20.11 -18.11
CA ARG A 241 8.08 -21.54 -18.45
C ARG A 241 9.23 -22.26 -17.73
N PRO A 242 8.98 -22.88 -16.57
CA PRO A 242 9.99 -23.69 -15.92
C PRO A 242 10.26 -24.92 -16.79
N MET A 243 11.54 -25.25 -16.99
CA MET A 243 11.92 -26.57 -17.44
C MET A 243 11.80 -27.50 -16.23
N ASN A 244 10.77 -28.34 -16.20
CA ASN A 244 10.68 -29.39 -15.19
C ASN A 244 11.78 -30.43 -15.48
N GLY A 245 12.83 -30.45 -14.66
CA GLY A 245 13.86 -31.48 -14.70
C GLY A 245 13.35 -32.80 -14.11
N PRO A 246 14.11 -33.91 -14.26
CA PRO A 246 13.71 -35.25 -13.82
C PRO A 246 13.45 -35.39 -12.31
N ASN A 247 13.83 -34.41 -11.49
CA ASN A 247 13.66 -34.44 -10.03
C ASN A 247 12.40 -33.71 -9.52
N GLY A 248 11.52 -33.26 -10.43
CA GLY A 248 10.29 -32.55 -10.08
C GLY A 248 10.52 -31.20 -9.40
N THR A 249 9.44 -30.44 -9.17
CA THR A 249 9.45 -29.34 -8.19
C THR A 249 9.18 -29.93 -6.80
N PRO A 250 9.83 -29.44 -5.73
CA PRO A 250 9.43 -29.78 -4.36
C PRO A 250 7.93 -29.53 -4.19
N ASN A 251 7.24 -30.34 -3.37
CA ASN A 251 5.85 -30.13 -2.97
C ASN A 251 5.74 -28.93 -2.01
N GLU A 252 6.18 -27.76 -2.47
CA GLU A 252 6.28 -26.51 -1.74
C GLU A 252 5.77 -25.39 -2.63
N TRP A 253 5.21 -24.35 -2.00
CA TRP A 253 4.77 -23.16 -2.70
C TRP A 253 5.97 -22.34 -3.16
N GLN A 254 6.00 -22.02 -4.44
CA GLN A 254 7.05 -21.22 -5.07
C GLN A 254 6.45 -19.93 -5.61
N GLU A 255 7.13 -18.82 -5.32
CA GLU A 255 6.78 -17.51 -5.88
C GLU A 255 7.59 -17.25 -7.14
N VAL A 256 6.91 -16.87 -8.21
CA VAL A 256 7.54 -16.30 -9.39
C VAL A 256 7.21 -14.82 -9.41
N MET A 257 8.25 -13.98 -9.43
CA MET A 257 8.10 -12.53 -9.49
C MET A 257 8.82 -11.98 -10.71
N THR A 258 8.16 -11.05 -11.42
CA THR A 258 8.77 -10.28 -12.50
C THR A 258 8.31 -8.83 -12.45
N ARG A 259 8.98 -7.96 -13.21
CA ARG A 259 8.59 -6.57 -13.36
C ARG A 259 8.90 -6.05 -14.75
N PHE A 260 8.00 -5.21 -15.26
CA PHE A 260 8.24 -4.37 -16.42
C PHE A 260 8.63 -2.98 -15.96
N TYR A 261 9.59 -2.36 -16.64
CA TYR A 261 10.01 -1.00 -16.37
C TYR A 261 10.46 -0.31 -17.64
N LYS A 262 10.28 1.02 -17.70
CA LYS A 262 10.63 1.79 -18.90
C LYS A 262 10.05 1.17 -20.18
N TYR A 263 8.82 0.67 -20.09
CA TYR A 263 8.14 -0.05 -21.17
C TYR A 263 7.73 0.87 -22.33
N GLY A 264 7.91 2.18 -22.21
CA GLY A 264 7.53 3.16 -23.22
C GLY A 264 6.06 3.59 -23.14
N PRO A 265 5.63 4.53 -23.97
CA PRO A 265 4.26 5.03 -23.94
C PRO A 265 3.26 4.06 -24.57
N GLY A 266 2.00 4.22 -24.21
CA GLY A 266 0.87 3.56 -24.83
C GLY A 266 0.24 2.46 -23.99
N LEU A 267 0.75 2.14 -22.80
CA LEU A 267 0.19 1.09 -21.95
C LEU A 267 -1.25 1.44 -21.55
N ARG A 268 -2.22 0.57 -21.87
CA ARG A 268 -3.64 0.73 -21.48
C ARG A 268 -4.22 -0.54 -20.88
N PHE A 269 -3.77 -1.71 -21.33
CA PHE A 269 -4.25 -2.99 -20.84
C PHE A 269 -3.11 -3.88 -20.39
N ILE A 270 -3.37 -4.72 -19.41
CA ILE A 270 -2.49 -5.82 -19.02
C ILE A 270 -3.26 -7.12 -19.22
N ARG A 271 -2.73 -8.03 -20.03
CA ARG A 271 -3.26 -9.38 -20.16
C ARG A 271 -2.41 -10.34 -19.35
N PHE A 272 -3.03 -11.02 -18.40
CA PHE A 272 -2.40 -12.09 -17.61
C PHE A 272 -3.06 -13.41 -17.96
N SER A 273 -2.28 -14.36 -18.45
CA SER A 273 -2.78 -15.67 -18.87
C SER A 273 -1.98 -16.79 -18.24
N GLU A 274 -2.68 -17.84 -17.82
CA GLU A 274 -2.11 -18.99 -17.14
C GLU A 274 -2.54 -20.26 -17.83
N GLN A 275 -1.56 -21.12 -18.09
CA GLN A 275 -1.76 -22.40 -18.72
C GLN A 275 -1.12 -23.50 -17.89
N THR A 276 -1.90 -24.54 -17.65
CA THR A 276 -1.43 -25.78 -17.04
C THR A 276 -1.71 -26.95 -17.95
N THR A 277 -0.89 -27.98 -17.82
CA THR A 277 -1.19 -29.31 -18.36
C THR A 277 -0.97 -30.31 -17.25
N ASN A 278 -2.01 -31.05 -16.87
CA ASN A 278 -1.97 -32.06 -15.83
C ASN A 278 -2.24 -33.44 -16.45
N SER A 279 -1.50 -34.46 -16.01
CA SER A 279 -1.64 -35.85 -16.48
C SER A 279 -2.73 -36.65 -15.77
N SER A 280 -3.18 -36.24 -14.58
CA SER A 280 -4.30 -36.86 -13.86
C SER A 280 -4.93 -35.91 -12.82
N THR A 281 -6.16 -36.19 -12.38
CA THR A 281 -6.86 -35.51 -11.26
C THR A 281 -6.99 -36.45 -10.05
N PRO A 282 -7.03 -35.96 -8.79
CA PRO A 282 -7.11 -34.57 -8.32
C PRO A 282 -5.75 -33.89 -8.04
N SER A 283 -4.63 -34.51 -8.42
CA SER A 283 -3.28 -34.13 -7.99
C SER A 283 -2.55 -33.17 -8.96
N GLY A 284 -3.22 -32.12 -9.42
CA GLY A 284 -2.67 -31.14 -10.37
C GLY A 284 -1.85 -30.02 -9.73
N THR A 285 -1.18 -29.19 -10.55
CA THR A 285 -0.57 -27.93 -10.10
C THR A 285 -1.59 -27.05 -9.37
N LYS A 286 -1.25 -26.57 -8.18
CA LYS A 286 -2.07 -25.64 -7.40
C LYS A 286 -1.56 -24.22 -7.61
N ILE A 287 -2.46 -23.26 -7.80
CA ILE A 287 -2.11 -21.85 -8.10
C ILE A 287 -2.91 -20.90 -7.21
N ALA A 288 -2.26 -19.87 -6.64
CA ALA A 288 -2.92 -18.90 -5.78
C ALA A 288 -2.13 -17.60 -5.62
N GLY A 289 -2.81 -16.54 -5.20
CA GLY A 289 -2.15 -15.34 -4.72
C GLY A 289 -1.51 -14.49 -5.82
N CYS A 290 -2.02 -14.61 -7.04
CA CYS A 290 -1.66 -13.73 -8.16
C CYS A 290 -1.73 -12.25 -7.75
N VAL A 291 -0.69 -11.48 -8.04
CA VAL A 291 -0.68 -10.03 -7.86
C VAL A 291 -0.21 -9.36 -9.14
N ILE A 292 -0.98 -8.37 -9.61
CA ILE A 292 -0.52 -7.35 -10.54
C ILE A 292 -0.77 -5.98 -9.90
N LYS A 293 0.27 -5.16 -9.79
CA LYS A 293 0.18 -3.80 -9.25
C LYS A 293 1.17 -2.86 -9.94
N LEU A 294 0.87 -1.57 -9.93
CA LEU A 294 1.76 -0.53 -10.49
C LEU A 294 2.52 0.19 -9.37
N GLU A 295 3.81 0.40 -9.60
CA GLU A 295 4.79 0.77 -8.58
C GLU A 295 5.77 1.85 -9.11
N PHE A 296 5.64 3.11 -8.67
CA PHE A 296 6.56 4.22 -8.99
C PHE A 296 7.95 4.06 -8.36
N ARG A 297 9.04 4.07 -9.11
CA ARG A 297 10.39 3.98 -8.51
C ARG A 297 10.64 5.13 -7.54
N ASN A 298 11.16 4.83 -6.36
CA ASN A 298 11.78 5.83 -5.49
C ASN A 298 13.00 6.39 -6.22
N ARG A 299 12.88 7.55 -6.87
CA ARG A 299 14.08 8.36 -7.12
C ARG A 299 14.38 9.03 -5.80
N VAL A 300 15.47 8.62 -5.15
CA VAL A 300 16.07 9.43 -4.10
C VAL A 300 16.23 10.83 -4.70
N CYS A 301 15.67 11.85 -4.07
CA CYS A 301 15.85 13.22 -4.50
C CYS A 301 17.37 13.49 -4.47
N GLU A 302 18.00 13.78 -5.60
CA GLU A 302 19.42 14.14 -5.74
C GLU A 302 19.78 15.48 -5.05
N TRP A 303 18.98 15.95 -4.09
CA TRP A 303 19.20 17.17 -3.33
C TRP A 303 19.70 16.93 -1.89
N ASP A 304 20.00 15.68 -1.53
CA ASP A 304 20.60 15.32 -0.24
C ASP A 304 22.11 14.99 -0.41
N VAL A 305 22.90 15.94 -0.90
CA VAL A 305 24.39 15.97 -0.79
C VAL A 305 24.82 17.32 -0.25
#